data_AF-A0A946EFT7-F1
#
_entry.id   AF-A0A946EFT7-F1
#
_cell.length_a   1.000
_cell.length_b   1.000
_cell.length_c   1.000
_cell.angle_alpha   90.00
_cell.angle_beta   90.00
_cell.angle_gamma   90.00
#
_symmetry.space_group_name_H-M   'P 1'
#
loop_
_entity.id
_entity.type
_entity.pdbx_description
1 polymer ?
#
loop_
_entity_poly.entity_id
_entity_poly.type
_entity_poly.pdbx_seq_one_letter_code
_entity_poly.pdbx_strand_id
1 'polypeptide(L)'
;MCTRLIVLLGDQLSPSLLRFADQKTDQVMMAEVLDEATYVAHHKKKIAFHFAAMRHFAKELRADGWTVSYTTIDAADNKGNLREEIQSQAERCRPDLVVGIEPGEWRIEELYAELSKTLAVPFEVRRDERFFVAALNLQNGRRAGGSSGWKTSIGSCAEKPAF
;
A
#
# COMPACT_ATOMS: atom_id res chain seq x y z
N MET A 1 4.56 -14.32 16.00
CA MET A 1 5.56 -13.99 14.97
C MET A 1 4.83 -13.27 13.86
N CYS A 2 5.38 -12.18 13.32
CA CYS A 2 4.79 -11.43 12.22
C CYS A 2 5.13 -12.16 10.92
N THR A 3 4.15 -12.67 10.17
CA THR A 3 4.41 -13.32 8.87
C THR A 3 4.50 -12.27 7.77
N ARG A 4 3.52 -11.35 7.70
CA ARG A 4 3.56 -10.23 6.75
C ARG A 4 3.42 -8.89 7.45
N LEU A 5 4.20 -7.91 6.99
CA LEU A 5 4.01 -6.50 7.32
C LEU A 5 3.28 -5.81 6.18
N ILE A 6 2.05 -5.36 6.42
CA ILE A 6 1.18 -4.75 5.41
C ILE A 6 1.22 -3.25 5.59
N VAL A 7 1.71 -2.54 4.57
CA VAL A 7 1.78 -1.08 4.54
C VAL A 7 0.45 -0.53 4.06
N LEU A 8 -0.24 0.25 4.90
CA LEU A 8 -1.45 0.99 4.54
C LEU A 8 -1.19 2.50 4.56
N LEU A 9 -1.45 3.15 3.43
CA LEU A 9 -1.32 4.59 3.25
C LEU A 9 -2.55 5.35 3.76
N GLY A 10 -2.41 6.67 3.92
CA GLY A 10 -3.47 7.55 4.43
C GLY A 10 -4.72 7.60 3.55
N ASP A 11 -4.59 7.32 2.26
CA ASP A 11 -5.68 7.26 1.28
C ASP A 11 -6.29 5.85 1.14
N GLN A 12 -5.76 4.84 1.83
CA GLN A 12 -6.13 3.42 1.73
C GLN A 12 -6.97 2.93 2.94
N LEU A 13 -7.75 3.82 3.57
CA LEU A 13 -8.52 3.51 4.79
C LEU A 13 -9.81 2.69 4.50
N SER A 14 -9.64 1.45 4.05
CA SER A 14 -10.73 0.52 3.77
C SER A 14 -10.41 -0.89 4.27
N PRO A 15 -11.26 -1.55 5.08
CA PRO A 15 -11.03 -2.93 5.53
C PRO A 15 -10.98 -3.94 4.37
N SER A 16 -11.64 -3.63 3.24
CA SER A 16 -11.65 -4.50 2.06
C SER A 16 -10.26 -4.77 1.50
N LEU A 17 -9.32 -3.84 1.71
CA LEU A 17 -7.94 -3.95 1.27
C LEU A 17 -7.13 -4.99 2.05
N LEU A 18 -7.65 -5.49 3.17
CA LEU A 18 -6.98 -6.48 4.02
C LEU A 18 -7.55 -7.90 3.86
N ARG A 19 -8.46 -8.14 2.90
CA ARG A 19 -9.12 -9.46 2.71
C ARG A 19 -8.16 -10.63 2.44
N PHE A 20 -6.96 -10.34 1.94
CA PHE A 20 -5.92 -11.34 1.67
C PHE A 20 -5.06 -11.69 2.89
N ALA A 21 -5.23 -10.93 3.98
CA ALA A 21 -4.39 -10.98 5.15
C ALA A 21 -5.04 -11.78 6.29
N ASP A 22 -4.20 -12.34 7.16
CA ASP A 22 -4.59 -13.10 8.35
C ASP A 22 -4.30 -12.25 9.59
N GLN A 23 -5.36 -11.88 10.30
CA GLN A 23 -5.31 -11.06 11.52
C GLN A 23 -4.41 -11.62 12.62
N LYS A 24 -4.22 -12.95 12.67
CA LYS A 24 -3.47 -13.62 13.74
C LYS A 24 -1.97 -13.57 13.54
N THR A 25 -1.52 -13.45 12.29
CA THR A 25 -0.11 -13.58 11.92
C THR A 25 0.44 -12.34 11.24
N ASP A 26 -0.41 -11.56 10.58
CA ASP A 26 0.00 -10.35 9.87
C ASP A 26 -0.14 -9.11 10.74
N GLN A 27 0.72 -8.13 10.45
CA GLN A 27 0.73 -6.84 11.10
C GLN A 27 0.46 -5.74 10.08
N VAL A 28 -0.50 -4.87 10.40
CA VAL A 28 -0.76 -3.66 9.63
C VAL A 28 0.14 -2.54 10.15
N MET A 29 0.78 -1.81 9.25
CA MET A 29 1.57 -0.63 9.54
C MET A 29 0.91 0.60 8.93
N MET A 30 0.83 1.66 9.72
CA MET A 30 0.44 3.00 9.28
C MET A 30 1.37 4.02 9.93
N ALA A 31 1.76 5.06 9.22
CA ALA A 31 2.62 6.11 9.78
C ALA A 31 2.18 7.49 9.27
N GLU A 32 2.08 8.46 10.18
CA GLU A 32 1.92 9.87 9.84
C GLU A 32 3.31 10.44 9.49
N VAL A 33 3.53 10.82 8.23
CA VAL A 33 4.83 11.35 7.75
C VAL A 33 4.69 12.73 7.11
N LEU A 34 5.71 13.58 7.27
CA LEU A 34 5.68 14.97 6.82
C LEU A 34 5.88 15.12 5.31
N ASP A 35 6.43 14.12 4.63
CA ASP A 35 6.60 14.10 3.17
C ASP A 35 5.27 14.19 2.40
N GLU A 36 4.15 13.76 3.00
CA GLU A 36 2.81 13.96 2.44
C GLU A 36 2.23 15.36 2.72
N ALA A 37 2.82 16.11 3.67
CA ALA A 37 2.27 17.34 4.23
C ALA A 37 2.93 18.64 3.71
N THR A 38 4.10 18.56 3.06
CA THR A 38 4.93 19.72 2.70
C THR A 38 4.82 20.17 1.23
N TYR A 39 4.14 19.42 0.35
CA TYR A 39 4.24 19.65 -1.10
C TYR A 39 3.41 20.82 -1.66
N VAL A 40 2.37 21.26 -0.98
CA VAL A 40 1.62 22.48 -1.34
C VAL A 40 1.25 23.16 -0.05
N ALA A 41 0.98 24.48 -0.05
CA ALA A 41 0.41 25.19 1.09
C ALA A 41 -0.98 24.62 1.46
N HIS A 42 -1.01 23.38 1.94
CA HIS A 42 -2.21 22.68 2.32
C HIS A 42 -2.66 23.28 3.64
N HIS A 43 -3.84 23.88 3.55
CA HIS A 43 -4.67 24.29 4.65
C HIS A 43 -4.54 23.25 5.78
N LYS A 44 -3.94 23.62 6.93
CA LYS A 44 -3.63 22.73 8.09
C LYS A 44 -4.77 21.76 8.45
N LYS A 45 -6.01 22.16 8.17
CA LYS A 45 -7.24 21.36 8.30
C LYS A 45 -7.24 20.07 7.48
N LYS A 46 -6.71 20.03 6.24
CA LYS A 46 -6.69 18.83 5.39
C LYS A 46 -5.77 17.75 5.99
N ILE A 47 -4.58 18.14 6.43
CA ILE A 47 -3.61 17.24 7.07
C ILE A 47 -4.19 16.71 8.39
N ALA A 48 -4.71 17.60 9.23
CA ALA A 48 -5.35 17.21 10.49
C ALA A 48 -6.54 16.25 10.27
N PHE A 49 -7.35 16.47 9.24
CA PHE A 49 -8.44 15.57 8.87
C PHE A 49 -7.92 14.19 8.43
N HIS A 50 -6.87 14.15 7.61
CA HIS A 50 -6.27 12.91 7.14
C HIS A 50 -5.71 12.08 8.29
N PHE A 51 -4.93 12.70 9.20
CA PHE A 51 -4.42 12.04 10.39
C PHE A 51 -5.53 11.59 11.33
N ALA A 52 -6.58 12.39 11.52
CA ALA A 52 -7.73 11.98 12.32
C ALA A 52 -8.41 10.73 11.75
N ALA A 53 -8.59 10.67 10.42
CA ALA A 53 -9.16 9.50 9.74
C ALA A 53 -8.25 8.27 9.92
N MET A 54 -6.93 8.41 9.70
CA MET A 54 -5.97 7.33 9.91
C MET A 54 -5.97 6.81 11.35
N ARG A 55 -5.99 7.70 12.35
CA ARG A 55 -6.05 7.34 13.78
C ARG A 55 -7.33 6.59 14.12
N HIS A 56 -8.47 7.03 13.57
CA HIS A 56 -9.75 6.35 13.77
C HIS A 56 -9.74 4.95 13.14
N PHE A 57 -9.27 4.85 11.89
CA PHE A 57 -9.18 3.59 11.18
C PHE A 57 -8.23 2.60 11.88
N ALA A 58 -7.09 3.06 12.39
CA ALA A 58 -6.19 2.22 13.16
C ALA A 58 -6.83 1.70 14.47
N LYS A 59 -7.76 2.46 15.08
CA LYS A 59 -8.52 1.99 16.25
C LYS A 59 -9.57 0.97 15.86
N GLU A 60 -10.28 1.20 14.76
CA GLU A 60 -11.26 0.27 14.18
C GLU A 60 -10.61 -1.08 13.87
N LEU A 61 -9.49 -1.08 13.14
CA LEU A 61 -8.75 -2.31 12.84
C LEU A 61 -8.31 -3.06 14.11
N ARG A 62 -7.83 -2.36 15.15
CA ARG A 62 -7.48 -2.99 16.43
C ARG A 62 -8.70 -3.60 17.13
N ALA A 63 -9.85 -2.92 17.08
CA ALA A 63 -11.10 -3.44 17.64
C ALA A 63 -11.56 -4.70 16.89
N ASP A 64 -11.31 -4.77 15.59
CA ASP A 64 -11.58 -5.92 14.73
C ASP A 64 -10.55 -7.06 14.86
N GLY A 65 -9.59 -6.94 15.77
CA GLY A 65 -8.61 -7.99 16.08
C GLY A 65 -7.29 -7.91 15.30
N TRP A 66 -7.06 -6.86 14.52
CA TRP A 66 -5.78 -6.67 13.83
C TRP A 66 -4.66 -6.23 14.77
N THR A 67 -3.46 -6.74 14.53
CA THR A 67 -2.24 -6.15 15.07
C THR A 67 -1.86 -4.92 14.24
N VAL A 68 -1.97 -3.72 14.81
CA VAL A 68 -1.68 -2.46 14.10
C VAL A 68 -0.52 -1.71 14.75
N SER A 69 0.59 -1.58 14.02
CA SER A 69 1.67 -0.64 14.31
C SER A 69 1.32 0.73 13.74
N TYR A 70 1.23 1.74 14.60
CA TYR A 70 0.86 3.10 14.20
C TYR A 70 1.89 4.10 14.73
N THR A 71 2.54 4.83 13.83
CA THR A 71 3.48 5.91 14.19
C THR A 71 2.77 7.26 14.04
N THR A 72 2.67 8.04 15.11
CA THR A 72 2.10 9.40 15.06
C THR A 72 3.17 10.42 14.65
N ILE A 73 2.75 11.56 14.10
CA ILE A 73 3.63 12.61 13.58
C ILE A 73 4.53 13.24 14.65
N ASP A 74 4.08 13.18 15.91
CA ASP A 74 4.71 13.71 17.10
C ASP A 74 5.46 12.65 17.92
N ALA A 75 5.48 11.39 17.45
CA ALA A 75 6.21 10.33 18.12
C ALA A 75 7.73 10.60 18.07
N ALA A 76 8.40 10.43 19.20
CA ALA A 76 9.84 10.71 19.33
C ALA A 76 10.71 9.79 18.45
N ASP A 77 10.20 8.61 18.09
CA ASP A 77 10.84 7.63 17.23
C ASP A 77 10.41 7.70 15.76
N ASN A 78 9.51 8.64 15.41
CA ASN A 78 9.08 8.86 14.03
C ASN A 78 10.28 9.27 13.17
N LYS A 79 10.48 8.56 12.06
CA LYS A 79 11.58 8.77 11.13
C LYS A 79 11.36 9.92 10.15
N GLY A 80 10.15 10.45 10.09
CA GLY A 80 9.76 11.62 9.30
C GLY A 80 9.41 11.30 7.85
N ASN A 81 9.81 10.13 7.33
CA ASN A 81 9.53 9.69 5.97
C ASN A 81 9.10 8.21 5.92
N LEU A 82 8.33 7.86 4.88
CA LEU A 82 7.73 6.53 4.75
C LEU A 82 8.77 5.42 4.55
N ARG A 83 9.90 5.71 3.89
CA ARG A 83 10.97 4.73 3.65
C ARG A 83 11.52 4.19 4.96
N GLU A 84 11.96 5.10 5.82
CA GLU A 84 12.60 4.75 7.09
C GLU A 84 11.60 4.14 8.06
N GLU A 85 10.34 4.58 8.05
CA GLU A 85 9.27 3.94 8.83
C GLU A 85 9.08 2.47 8.41
N ILE A 86 8.99 2.18 7.11
CA ILE A 86 8.83 0.79 6.61
C ILE A 86 10.04 -0.06 6.99
N GLN A 87 11.25 0.46 6.80
CA GLN A 87 12.50 -0.22 7.17
C GLN A 87 12.54 -0.51 8.67
N SER A 88 12.28 0.48 9.51
CA SER A 88 12.33 0.34 10.97
C SER A 88 11.30 -0.67 11.47
N GLN A 89 10.09 -0.66 10.92
CA GLN A 89 9.05 -1.63 11.32
C GLN A 89 9.39 -3.04 10.84
N ALA A 90 9.90 -3.20 9.62
CA ALA A 90 10.36 -4.49 9.11
C ALA A 90 11.50 -5.07 9.95
N GLU A 91 12.44 -4.25 10.41
CA GLU A 91 13.52 -4.68 11.32
C GLU A 91 12.99 -5.11 12.70
N ARG A 92 11.95 -4.44 13.22
CA ARG A 92 11.35 -4.72 14.52
C ARG A 92 10.52 -6.00 14.52
N CYS A 93 9.63 -6.18 13.54
CA CYS A 93 8.72 -7.32 13.51
C CYS A 93 9.28 -8.53 12.75
N ARG A 94 10.33 -8.33 11.94
CA ARG A 94 11.03 -9.35 11.13
C ARG A 94 10.05 -10.22 10.34
N PRO A 95 9.27 -9.62 9.42
CA PRO A 95 8.30 -10.36 8.63
C PRO A 95 9.01 -11.23 7.58
N ASP A 96 8.32 -12.27 7.12
CA ASP A 96 8.76 -13.06 5.96
C ASP A 96 8.56 -12.29 4.64
N LEU A 97 7.61 -11.33 4.63
CA LEU A 97 7.24 -10.53 3.47
C LEU A 97 6.69 -9.16 3.89
N VAL A 98 7.09 -8.10 3.19
CA VAL A 98 6.43 -6.79 3.26
C VAL A 98 5.47 -6.66 2.09
N VAL A 99 4.26 -6.19 2.35
CA VAL A 99 3.21 -6.02 1.33
C VAL A 99 2.78 -4.56 1.28
N GLY A 100 3.00 -3.91 0.14
CA GLY A 100 2.38 -2.63 -0.20
C GLY A 100 1.13 -2.84 -1.05
N ILE A 101 0.24 -1.85 -1.06
CA ILE A 101 -0.90 -1.80 -2.00
C ILE A 101 -0.63 -0.69 -3.01
N GLU A 102 -0.94 -0.93 -4.29
CA GLU A 102 -0.78 0.03 -5.39
C GLU A 102 -1.12 1.45 -4.93
N PRO A 103 -0.12 2.36 -4.87
CA PRO A 103 -0.35 3.70 -4.38
C PRO A 103 -0.97 4.58 -5.47
N GLY A 104 -1.66 5.64 -5.07
CA GLY A 104 -2.19 6.65 -6.00
C GLY A 104 -1.17 7.67 -6.52
N GLU A 105 0.05 7.66 -5.99
CA GLU A 105 1.11 8.63 -6.27
C GLU A 105 2.36 7.97 -6.85
N TRP A 106 2.85 8.51 -7.98
CA TRP A 106 4.05 8.02 -8.68
C TRP A 106 5.30 7.96 -7.78
N ARG A 107 5.49 8.97 -6.92
CA ARG A 107 6.62 9.01 -5.98
C ARG A 107 6.61 7.81 -5.02
N ILE A 108 5.42 7.34 -4.63
CA ILE A 108 5.30 6.18 -3.75
C ILE A 108 5.49 4.88 -4.55
N GLU A 109 5.08 4.84 -5.83
CA GLU A 109 5.43 3.71 -6.72
C GLU A 109 6.96 3.56 -6.86
N GLU A 110 7.68 4.67 -7.08
CA GLU A 110 9.15 4.70 -7.13
C GLU A 110 9.75 4.24 -5.80
N LEU A 111 9.23 4.72 -4.66
CA LEU A 111 9.65 4.29 -3.33
C LEU A 111 9.47 2.78 -3.15
N TYR A 112 8.34 2.21 -3.54
CA TYR A 112 8.09 0.76 -3.44
C TYR A 112 9.03 -0.03 -4.37
N ALA A 113 9.30 0.48 -5.57
CA ALA A 113 10.25 -0.12 -6.50
C ALA A 113 11.70 -0.08 -5.98
N GLU A 114 12.06 0.92 -5.18
CA GLU A 114 13.35 0.97 -4.49
C GLU A 114 13.39 0.09 -3.24
N LEU A 115 12.33 0.07 -2.44
CA LEU A 115 12.23 -0.77 -1.25
C LEU A 115 12.31 -2.26 -1.60
N SER A 116 11.72 -2.68 -2.73
CA SER A 116 11.85 -4.05 -3.22
C SER A 116 13.28 -4.48 -3.58
N LYS A 117 14.19 -3.54 -3.77
CA LYS A 117 15.62 -3.79 -4.04
C LYS A 117 16.50 -3.66 -2.81
N THR A 118 16.07 -2.87 -1.82
CA THR A 118 16.91 -2.44 -0.69
C THR A 118 16.53 -3.09 0.63
N LEU A 119 15.29 -3.55 0.80
CA LEU A 119 14.89 -4.31 1.99
C LEU A 119 15.54 -5.69 1.98
N ALA A 120 15.92 -6.17 3.17
CA ALA A 120 16.46 -7.51 3.37
C ALA A 120 15.41 -8.62 3.18
N VAL A 121 14.12 -8.24 3.25
CA VAL A 121 12.96 -9.13 3.09
C VAL A 121 12.26 -8.82 1.76
N PRO A 122 11.61 -9.81 1.12
CA PRO A 122 10.82 -9.57 -0.07
C PRO A 122 9.79 -8.45 0.13
N PHE A 123 9.55 -7.67 -0.91
CA PHE A 123 8.51 -6.65 -0.95
C PHE A 123 7.59 -6.90 -2.15
N GLU A 124 6.30 -7.16 -1.88
CA GLU A 124 5.27 -7.36 -2.90
C GLU A 124 4.34 -6.15 -2.95
N VAL A 125 3.99 -5.69 -4.15
CA VAL A 125 2.93 -4.70 -4.35
C VAL A 125 1.69 -5.41 -4.85
N ARG A 126 0.58 -5.28 -4.12
CA ARG A 126 -0.73 -5.82 -4.50
C ARG A 126 -1.61 -4.77 -5.13
N ARG A 127 -2.48 -5.21 -6.04
CA ARG A 127 -3.44 -4.33 -6.72
C ARG A 127 -4.41 -3.70 -5.74
N ASP A 128 -4.75 -2.43 -5.98
CA ASP A 128 -5.87 -1.79 -5.31
C ASP A 128 -7.22 -2.28 -5.90
N GLU A 129 -7.90 -3.15 -5.17
CA GLU A 129 -9.18 -3.74 -5.58
C GLU A 129 -10.37 -2.78 -5.43
N ARG A 130 -10.17 -1.55 -4.94
CA ARG A 130 -11.23 -0.51 -4.93
C ARG A 130 -11.55 -0.01 -6.34
N PHE A 131 -10.64 -0.21 -7.30
CA PHE A 131 -10.81 0.22 -8.68
C PHE A 131 -11.09 -0.96 -9.62
N PHE A 132 -12.10 -0.82 -10.48
CA PHE A 132 -12.47 -1.83 -11.48
C PHE A 132 -11.33 -2.16 -12.46
N VAL A 133 -10.46 -1.20 -12.74
CA VAL A 133 -9.34 -1.33 -13.69
C VAL A 133 -8.03 -1.11 -12.94
N ALA A 134 -7.04 -1.98 -13.16
CA ALA A 134 -5.70 -1.85 -12.57
C ALA A 134 -4.99 -0.58 -13.09
N ALA A 135 -4.15 0.06 -12.28
CA ALA A 135 -3.41 1.25 -12.68
C ALA A 135 -2.59 1.03 -13.97
N LEU A 136 -2.00 -0.17 -14.12
CA LEU A 136 -1.26 -0.59 -15.31
C LEU A 136 -2.09 -0.52 -16.61
N ASN A 137 -3.39 -0.84 -16.54
CA ASN A 137 -4.28 -0.79 -17.70
C ASN A 137 -4.62 0.65 -18.12
N LEU A 138 -4.67 1.59 -17.16
CA LEU A 138 -4.89 3.01 -17.44
C LEU A 138 -3.66 3.69 -18.06
N GLN A 139 -2.44 3.30 -17.65
CA GLN A 139 -1.20 3.81 -18.24
C GLN A 139 -1.08 3.38 -19.72
N ASN A 140 -1.45 2.14 -20.03
CA ASN A 140 -1.51 1.66 -21.42
C ASN A 140 -2.57 2.40 -22.24
N GLY A 141 -3.71 2.76 -21.65
CA GLY A 141 -4.74 3.58 -22.30
C GLY A 141 -4.29 5.02 -22.61
N ARG A 142 -3.43 5.63 -21.79
CA ARG A 142 -2.85 6.96 -22.09
C ARG A 142 -1.78 6.93 -23.18
N ARG A 143 -1.06 5.80 -23.32
CA ARG A 143 -0.11 5.59 -24.43
C ARG A 143 -0.81 5.20 -25.74
N ALA A 144 -2.01 4.63 -25.67
CA ALA A 144 -2.80 4.21 -26.83
C ALA A 144 -3.47 5.38 -27.61
N GLY A 145 -3.14 6.64 -27.29
CA GLY A 145 -3.36 7.79 -28.19
C GLY A 145 -2.28 7.95 -29.26
N GLY A 146 -1.27 7.08 -29.28
CA GLY A 146 -0.25 7.01 -30.34
C GLY A 146 -0.37 5.68 -31.10
N SER A 147 -0.69 5.77 -32.39
CA SER A 147 -0.77 4.64 -33.31
C SER A 147 0.50 3.78 -33.31
N SER A 148 0.38 2.49 -33.02
CA SER A 148 0.86 1.37 -33.85
C SER A 148 0.85 0.07 -33.05
N GLY A 149 0.37 -0.99 -33.70
CA GLY A 149 -0.21 -2.17 -33.08
C GLY A 149 0.76 -3.10 -32.37
N TRP A 150 0.24 -3.75 -31.34
CA TRP A 150 0.80 -4.97 -30.77
C TRP A 150 -0.31 -6.01 -30.69
N LYS A 151 -0.12 -7.11 -31.42
CA LYS A 151 -1.03 -8.26 -31.47
C LYS A 151 -1.07 -8.93 -30.10
N THR A 152 -2.23 -8.91 -29.44
CA THR A 152 -2.55 -9.82 -28.35
C THR A 152 -2.72 -11.22 -28.90
N SER A 153 -1.78 -12.12 -28.62
CA SER A 153 -2.01 -13.57 -28.70
C SER A 153 -2.92 -13.96 -27.54
N ILE A 154 -4.23 -14.02 -27.80
CA ILE A 154 -5.18 -14.66 -26.91
C ILE A 154 -4.93 -16.17 -27.01
N GLY A 155 -4.37 -16.74 -25.95
CA GLY A 155 -4.34 -18.19 -25.74
C GLY A 155 -5.77 -18.69 -25.61
N SER A 156 -6.20 -19.45 -26.61
CA SER A 156 -7.45 -20.22 -26.63
C SER A 156 -7.46 -21.22 -25.48
N CYS A 157 -8.38 -21.07 -24.54
CA CYS A 157 -8.79 -22.14 -23.63
C CYS A 157 -10.31 -22.26 -23.70
N ALA A 158 -10.78 -23.11 -24.60
CA ALA A 158 -12.16 -23.54 -24.71
C ALA A 158 -12.14 -25.07 -24.87
N GLU A 159 -12.00 -25.78 -23.76
CA GLU A 159 -12.36 -27.19 -23.69
C GLU A 159 -13.89 -27.29 -23.53
N LYS A 160 -14.54 -27.86 -24.54
CA LYS A 160 -15.95 -28.24 -24.51
C LYS A 160 -16.12 -29.53 -23.69
N PRO A 161 -17.17 -29.67 -22.86
CA PRO A 161 -17.56 -30.99 -22.40
C PRO A 161 -18.25 -31.76 -23.54
N ALA A 162 -17.96 -33.05 -23.62
CA ALA A 162 -18.60 -34.00 -24.52
C ALA A 162 -19.88 -34.57 -23.88
N PHE A 163 -20.87 -34.78 -24.76
CA PHE A 163 -22.23 -35.33 -24.59
C PHE A 163 -23.31 -34.40 -24.06
#